data_AF-A0A820T262-F1
#
_entry.id   AF-A0A820T262-F1
#
_cell.length_a   1.000
_cell.length_b   1.000
_cell.length_c   1.000
_cell.angle_alpha   90.00
_cell.angle_beta   90.00
_cell.angle_gamma   90.00
#
_symmetry.space_group_name_H-M   'P 1'
#
loop_
_entity.id
_entity.type
_entity.pdbx_description
1 polymer ?
#
loop_
_entity_poly.entity_id
_entity_poly.type
_entity_poly.pdbx_seq_one_letter_code
_entity_poly.pdbx_strand_id
1 'polypeptide(L)'
;KPLSQQCILCISVQSQEDLVILQSLSPLLPLTTLVDLNKDLVLAQLIIPILDPTRTCNVTFQDYLCYALGRDIPLYLSAHSSSYSHETISSIVEWNSSHSQYIPYGQLLFTHALQSKLTQKAYDKYRQTVKEGFQSFVEYLKSRYSIDCLLTVDNRDIFASTAVCGTPRATLTLDYYNPDHQQINVVAVGFSLGDDLLLLRLLQRLEKARLQVGKIDTRTSFQKYVQQPIKSAYQNNCVIL
;
A
#
# COMPACT_ATOMS: atom_id res chain seq x y z
N LYS A 1 -19.10 -19.38 -4.46
CA LYS A 1 -18.29 -19.65 -5.68
C LYS A 1 -17.22 -20.67 -5.35
N PRO A 2 -17.05 -21.76 -6.12
CA PRO A 2 -15.87 -22.60 -5.99
C PRO A 2 -14.64 -21.74 -6.36
N LEU A 3 -13.57 -21.87 -5.57
CA LEU A 3 -12.29 -21.17 -5.74
C LEU A 3 -11.56 -21.73 -6.97
N SER A 4 -12.05 -21.44 -8.17
CA SER A 4 -11.37 -21.80 -9.42
C SER A 4 -10.27 -20.79 -9.69
N GLN A 5 -9.01 -21.22 -9.56
CA GLN A 5 -7.77 -20.55 -10.00
C GLN A 5 -7.42 -19.24 -9.26
N GLN A 6 -6.90 -19.36 -8.03
CA GLN A 6 -6.32 -18.22 -7.31
C GLN A 6 -4.94 -17.86 -7.89
N CYS A 7 -4.89 -17.14 -9.00
CA CYS A 7 -3.66 -16.49 -9.46
C CYS A 7 -3.38 -15.29 -8.57
N ILE A 8 -2.26 -15.35 -7.86
CA ILE A 8 -1.78 -14.30 -6.97
C ILE A 8 -0.67 -13.55 -7.68
N LEU A 9 -0.84 -12.25 -7.81
CA LEU A 9 0.19 -11.35 -8.32
C LEU A 9 1.12 -10.92 -7.21
N CYS A 10 2.42 -11.00 -7.44
CA CYS A 10 3.43 -10.44 -6.55
C CYS A 10 4.11 -9.27 -7.25
N ILE A 11 3.91 -8.05 -6.75
CA ILE A 11 4.55 -6.84 -7.29
C ILE A 11 5.75 -6.48 -6.41
N SER A 12 6.94 -6.44 -7.02
CA SER A 12 8.08 -5.65 -6.52
C SER A 12 8.29 -4.47 -7.46
N VAL A 13 8.21 -3.25 -6.93
CA VAL A 13 8.50 -2.02 -7.68
C VAL A 13 9.93 -1.52 -7.40
N GLN A 14 10.55 -1.94 -6.29
CA GLN A 14 11.71 -1.19 -5.76
C GLN A 14 12.97 -2.02 -5.49
N SER A 15 12.93 -3.35 -5.34
CA SER A 15 14.16 -4.11 -5.09
C SER A 15 14.17 -5.53 -5.66
N GLN A 16 15.37 -5.95 -6.07
CA GLN A 16 15.66 -7.33 -6.46
C GLN A 16 15.46 -8.29 -5.27
N GLU A 17 15.57 -7.79 -4.03
CA GLU A 17 15.35 -8.53 -2.78
C GLU A 17 13.88 -8.88 -2.58
N ASP A 18 12.95 -7.96 -2.82
CA ASP A 18 11.51 -8.23 -2.75
C ASP A 18 11.09 -9.31 -3.75
N LEU A 19 11.69 -9.31 -4.95
CA LEU A 19 11.45 -10.35 -5.95
C LEU A 19 11.92 -11.71 -5.45
N VAL A 20 13.07 -11.79 -4.79
CA VAL A 20 13.61 -13.03 -4.19
C VAL A 20 12.72 -13.52 -3.04
N ILE A 21 12.21 -12.60 -2.19
CA ILE A 21 11.27 -12.94 -1.13
C ILE A 21 10.00 -13.53 -1.73
N LEU A 22 9.40 -12.85 -2.70
CA LEU A 22 8.18 -13.30 -3.37
C LEU A 22 8.37 -14.63 -4.12
N GLN A 23 9.54 -14.84 -4.73
CA GLN A 23 9.92 -16.13 -5.32
C GLN A 23 10.07 -17.24 -4.28
N SER A 24 10.63 -16.93 -3.11
CA SER A 24 10.77 -17.90 -2.01
C SER A 24 9.42 -18.31 -1.39
N LEU A 25 8.40 -17.45 -1.51
CA LEU A 25 7.03 -17.72 -1.10
C LEU A 25 6.23 -18.49 -2.16
N SER A 26 6.64 -18.44 -3.43
CA SER A 26 5.91 -19.09 -4.53
C SER A 26 5.69 -20.60 -4.31
N PRO A 27 6.66 -21.40 -3.82
CA PRO A 27 6.43 -22.81 -3.49
C PRO A 27 5.38 -23.04 -2.38
N LEU A 28 5.18 -22.05 -1.50
CA LEU A 28 4.19 -22.09 -0.41
C LEU A 28 2.79 -21.67 -0.88
N LEU A 29 2.69 -21.15 -2.10
CA LEU A 29 1.50 -20.60 -2.70
C LEU A 29 1.14 -21.39 -3.97
N PRO A 30 0.55 -22.59 -3.83
CA PRO A 30 0.09 -23.33 -4.99
C PRO A 30 -0.92 -22.44 -5.74
N LEU A 31 -0.61 -22.15 -7.02
CA LEU A 31 -1.36 -21.31 -7.96
C LEU A 31 -0.98 -19.81 -8.04
N THR A 32 0.15 -19.34 -7.51
CA THR A 32 0.65 -17.97 -7.80
C THR A 32 1.06 -17.75 -9.26
N THR A 33 0.75 -16.57 -9.81
CA THR A 33 1.38 -16.08 -11.04
C THR A 33 2.26 -14.89 -10.68
N LEU A 34 3.58 -15.10 -10.66
CA LEU A 34 4.53 -13.99 -10.54
C LEU A 34 4.50 -13.17 -11.83
N VAL A 35 4.16 -11.89 -11.74
CA VAL A 35 4.24 -10.97 -12.88
C VAL A 35 5.32 -9.94 -12.58
N ASP A 36 6.29 -9.85 -13.49
CA ASP A 36 7.36 -8.87 -13.45
C ASP A 36 6.89 -7.60 -14.17
N LEU A 37 6.73 -6.51 -13.42
CA LEU A 37 6.31 -5.21 -13.97
C LEU A 37 7.24 -4.72 -15.08
N ASN A 38 8.53 -5.08 -15.06
CA ASN A 38 9.49 -4.63 -16.07
C ASN A 38 9.29 -5.34 -17.42
N LYS A 39 8.55 -6.46 -17.44
CA LYS A 39 8.29 -7.25 -18.65
C LYS A 39 6.93 -6.98 -19.27
N ASP A 40 6.06 -6.27 -18.56
CA ASP A 40 4.73 -5.89 -19.04
C ASP A 40 4.61 -4.35 -19.06
N LEU A 41 4.93 -3.78 -20.23
CA LEU A 41 4.90 -2.33 -20.44
C LEU A 41 3.50 -1.72 -20.25
N VAL A 42 2.44 -2.49 -20.50
CA VAL A 42 1.05 -2.00 -20.32
C VAL A 42 0.77 -1.91 -18.82
N LEU A 43 1.09 -2.96 -18.08
CA LEU A 43 0.94 -2.98 -16.62
C LEU A 43 1.79 -1.89 -15.95
N ALA A 44 3.02 -1.69 -16.42
CA ALA A 44 3.91 -0.62 -15.94
C ALA A 44 3.33 0.78 -16.17
N GLN A 45 2.60 1.02 -17.26
CA GLN A 45 1.92 2.30 -17.49
C GLN A 45 0.69 2.48 -16.61
N LEU A 46 -0.09 1.41 -16.41
CA LEU A 46 -1.30 1.44 -15.59
C LEU A 46 -1.02 1.65 -14.11
N ILE A 47 0.16 1.24 -13.61
CA ILE A 47 0.51 1.40 -12.20
C ILE A 47 0.97 2.83 -11.85
N ILE A 48 1.50 3.60 -12.80
CA ILE A 48 2.00 4.97 -12.56
C ILE A 48 0.96 5.89 -11.87
N PRO A 49 -0.28 6.04 -12.38
CA PRO A 49 -1.28 6.91 -11.75
C PRO A 49 -1.74 6.40 -10.37
N ILE A 50 -1.45 5.15 -10.03
CA ILE A 50 -1.80 4.50 -8.76
C ILE A 50 -0.73 4.79 -7.70
N LEU A 51 0.55 4.70 -8.09
CA LEU A 51 1.70 4.95 -7.21
C LEU A 51 1.95 6.44 -7.00
N ASP A 52 1.77 7.23 -8.06
CA ASP A 52 2.07 8.66 -8.07
C ASP A 52 0.98 9.44 -8.82
N PRO A 53 -0.19 9.66 -8.19
CA PRO A 53 -1.29 10.41 -8.81
C PRO A 53 -0.92 11.89 -9.02
N THR A 54 0.14 12.38 -8.37
CA THR A 54 0.57 13.78 -8.43
C THR A 54 0.94 14.17 -9.86
N ARG A 55 1.48 13.22 -10.65
CA ARG A 55 1.82 13.40 -12.07
C ARG A 55 0.63 13.76 -12.96
N THR A 56 -0.59 13.42 -12.53
CA THR A 56 -1.80 13.59 -13.34
C THR A 56 -2.68 14.73 -12.85
N CYS A 57 -2.66 15.01 -11.55
CA CYS A 57 -3.58 15.98 -10.93
C CYS A 57 -2.92 17.08 -10.11
N ASN A 58 -1.58 17.10 -9.97
CA ASN A 58 -0.82 18.08 -9.17
C ASN A 58 -1.29 18.19 -7.71
N VAL A 59 -1.75 17.08 -7.13
CA VAL A 59 -2.22 16.99 -5.74
C VAL A 59 -1.50 15.83 -5.08
N THR A 60 -0.82 16.07 -3.97
CA THR A 60 -0.18 15.00 -3.19
C THR A 60 -1.19 14.25 -2.33
N PHE A 61 -0.88 13.02 -1.93
CA PHE A 61 -1.72 12.29 -0.98
C PHE A 61 -1.83 13.02 0.38
N GLN A 62 -0.78 13.71 0.78
CA GLN A 62 -0.80 14.53 2.00
C GLN A 62 -1.77 15.72 1.85
N ASP A 63 -1.76 16.42 0.72
CA ASP A 63 -2.72 17.53 0.47
C ASP A 63 -4.15 17.03 0.47
N TYR A 64 -4.39 15.87 -0.16
CA TYR A 64 -5.68 15.18 -0.17
C TYR A 64 -6.18 14.89 1.26
N LEU A 65 -5.32 14.32 2.11
CA LEU A 65 -5.65 14.02 3.51
C LEU A 65 -5.84 15.30 4.35
N CYS A 66 -5.00 16.31 4.17
CA CYS A 66 -5.09 17.57 4.92
C CYS A 66 -6.38 18.33 4.56
N TYR A 67 -6.78 18.33 3.29
CA TYR A 67 -8.07 18.88 2.88
C TYR A 67 -9.25 18.12 3.49
N ALA A 68 -9.22 16.78 3.43
CA ALA A 68 -10.25 15.95 4.05
C ALA A 68 -10.34 16.21 5.56
N LEU A 69 -9.19 16.29 6.25
CA LEU A 69 -9.12 16.59 7.68
C LEU A 69 -9.79 17.94 8.02
N GLY A 70 -9.46 18.98 7.26
CA GLY A 70 -10.02 20.32 7.43
C GLY A 70 -11.54 20.39 7.23
N ARG A 71 -12.05 19.60 6.29
CA ARG A 71 -13.49 19.51 5.99
C ARG A 71 -14.25 18.62 6.98
N ASP A 72 -13.72 17.42 7.26
CA ASP A 72 -14.48 16.32 7.85
C ASP A 72 -14.50 16.35 9.37
N ILE A 73 -13.46 16.87 10.05
CA ILE A 73 -13.48 17.00 11.51
C ILE A 73 -14.61 17.95 11.99
N PRO A 74 -14.75 19.18 11.47
CA PRO A 74 -15.83 20.07 11.89
C PRO A 74 -17.22 19.48 11.61
N LEU A 75 -17.39 18.79 10.47
CA LEU A 75 -18.63 18.10 10.13
C LEU A 75 -18.92 16.96 11.11
N TYR A 76 -17.91 16.19 11.49
CA TYR A 76 -18.06 15.12 12.48
C TYR A 76 -18.45 15.68 13.86
N LEU A 77 -17.75 16.70 14.35
CA LEU A 77 -18.01 17.31 15.66
C LEU A 77 -19.41 17.93 15.74
N SER A 78 -19.82 18.67 14.71
CA SER A 78 -21.17 19.25 14.63
C SER A 78 -22.28 18.19 14.58
N ALA A 79 -22.04 17.04 13.95
CA ALA A 79 -23.02 15.95 13.89
C ALA A 79 -23.13 15.13 15.18
N HIS A 80 -22.07 15.07 16.00
CA HIS A 80 -21.99 14.13 17.13
C HIS A 80 -21.90 14.77 18.52
N SER A 81 -21.70 16.10 18.60
CA SER A 81 -21.69 16.81 19.89
C SER A 81 -22.17 18.24 19.74
N SER A 82 -23.20 18.62 20.49
CA SER A 82 -23.61 20.03 20.61
C SER A 82 -22.58 20.86 21.37
N SER A 83 -21.85 20.26 22.32
CA SER A 83 -20.81 20.94 23.10
C SER A 83 -19.61 21.34 22.26
N TYR A 84 -19.33 20.60 21.18
CA TYR A 84 -18.18 20.83 20.30
C TYR A 84 -18.58 21.20 18.87
N SER A 85 -19.86 21.54 18.64
CA SER A 85 -20.37 21.79 17.28
C SER A 85 -19.80 23.03 16.61
N HIS A 86 -19.17 23.91 17.39
CA HIS A 86 -18.50 25.13 16.95
C HIS A 86 -16.99 24.96 16.85
N GLU A 87 -16.46 23.80 17.24
CA GLU A 87 -15.03 23.53 17.20
C GLU A 87 -14.56 23.34 15.76
N THR A 88 -13.44 23.97 15.45
CA THR A 88 -12.80 23.89 14.13
C THR A 88 -11.37 23.36 14.29
N ILE A 89 -10.71 23.05 13.18
CA ILE A 89 -9.28 22.78 13.22
C ILE A 89 -8.52 23.97 13.85
N SER A 90 -8.98 25.20 13.65
CA SER A 90 -8.33 26.40 14.21
C SER A 90 -8.37 26.37 15.73
N SER A 91 -9.52 26.03 16.29
CA SER A 91 -9.72 25.92 17.73
C SER A 91 -8.84 24.82 18.34
N ILE A 92 -8.72 23.67 17.66
CA ILE A 92 -7.82 22.58 18.06
C ILE A 92 -6.36 23.07 18.08
N VAL A 93 -5.95 23.82 17.05
CA VAL A 93 -4.57 24.33 16.94
C VAL A 93 -4.25 25.33 18.04
N GLU A 94 -5.19 26.21 18.36
CA GLU A 94 -5.06 27.20 19.44
C GLU A 94 -4.99 26.52 20.82
N TRP A 95 -5.86 25.54 21.07
CA TRP A 95 -5.84 24.77 22.31
C TRP A 95 -4.52 24.02 22.50
N ASN A 96 -4.05 23.33 21.46
CA ASN A 96 -2.77 22.62 21.47
C ASN A 96 -1.59 23.56 21.70
N SER A 97 -1.62 24.77 21.14
CA SER A 97 -0.58 25.79 21.35
C SER A 97 -0.50 26.23 22.81
N SER A 98 -1.64 26.23 23.50
CA SER A 98 -1.74 26.55 24.93
C SER A 98 -1.45 25.33 25.84
N HIS A 99 -1.40 24.12 25.28
CA HIS A 99 -1.19 22.88 26.02
C HIS A 99 -0.16 21.97 25.33
N SER A 100 1.01 22.51 25.06
CA SER A 100 2.08 21.83 24.30
C SER A 100 2.55 20.50 24.92
N GLN A 101 2.34 20.31 26.23
CA GLN A 101 2.63 19.05 26.92
C GLN A 101 1.85 17.85 26.35
N TYR A 102 0.71 18.08 25.69
CA TYR A 102 -0.10 17.03 25.06
C TYR A 102 0.26 16.78 23.59
N ILE A 103 1.14 17.60 23.00
CA ILE A 103 1.61 17.48 21.61
C ILE A 103 3.14 17.45 21.53
N PRO A 104 3.80 16.42 22.11
CA PRO A 104 5.27 16.34 22.17
C PRO A 104 5.93 16.29 20.77
N TYR A 105 5.19 15.91 19.73
CA TYR A 105 5.66 15.89 18.34
C TYR A 105 5.11 17.05 17.50
N GLY A 106 4.48 18.03 18.14
CA GLY A 106 3.84 19.17 17.47
C GLY A 106 2.52 18.82 16.80
N GLN A 107 2.08 19.71 15.89
CA GLN A 107 0.75 19.66 15.27
C GLN A 107 0.76 20.01 13.77
N LEU A 108 1.84 19.66 13.08
CA LEU A 108 2.09 20.06 11.69
C LEU A 108 0.93 19.71 10.73
N LEU A 109 0.31 18.53 10.89
CA LEU A 109 -0.80 18.09 10.04
C LEU A 109 -2.05 18.98 10.19
N PHE A 110 -2.36 19.43 11.41
CA PHE A 110 -3.47 20.36 11.64
C PHE A 110 -3.17 21.74 11.05
N THR A 111 -1.92 22.21 11.18
CA THR A 111 -1.47 23.45 10.53
C THR A 111 -1.57 23.36 9.00
N HIS A 112 -1.14 22.24 8.40
CA HIS A 112 -1.28 22.01 6.96
C HIS A 112 -2.74 21.93 6.51
N ALA A 113 -3.63 21.33 7.30
CA ALA A 113 -5.06 21.30 7.02
C ALA A 113 -5.68 22.71 7.00
N LEU A 114 -5.31 23.58 7.95
CA LEU A 114 -5.74 24.98 7.96
C LEU A 114 -5.25 25.78 6.75
N GLN A 115 -4.02 25.49 6.31
CA GLN A 115 -3.39 26.21 5.21
C GLN A 115 -3.69 25.60 3.84
N SER A 116 -4.46 24.52 3.78
CA SER A 116 -4.76 23.81 2.54
C SER A 116 -5.49 24.74 1.57
N LYS A 117 -4.89 24.95 0.40
CA LYS A 117 -5.50 25.67 -0.73
C LYS A 117 -6.18 24.74 -1.73
N LEU A 118 -6.27 23.45 -1.40
CA LEU A 118 -6.90 22.46 -2.27
C LEU A 118 -8.38 22.81 -2.43
N THR A 119 -8.87 22.79 -3.66
CA THR A 119 -10.30 23.01 -3.93
C THR A 119 -11.05 21.68 -3.92
N GLN A 120 -12.36 21.71 -3.65
CA GLN A 120 -13.21 20.51 -3.73
C GLN A 120 -13.10 19.85 -5.12
N LYS A 121 -13.03 20.65 -6.20
CA LYS A 121 -12.83 20.14 -7.56
C LYS A 121 -11.49 19.39 -7.73
N ALA A 122 -10.41 19.91 -7.15
CA ALA A 122 -9.10 19.25 -7.21
C ALA A 122 -9.06 17.98 -6.34
N TYR A 123 -9.70 18.02 -5.18
CA TYR A 123 -9.89 16.85 -4.30
C TYR A 123 -10.66 15.73 -5.01
N ASP A 124 -11.79 16.06 -5.65
CA ASP A 124 -12.60 15.09 -6.37
C ASP A 124 -11.87 14.56 -7.61
N LYS A 125 -11.13 15.41 -8.32
CA LYS A 125 -10.28 14.98 -9.45
C LYS A 125 -9.23 13.97 -8.99
N TYR A 126 -8.50 14.24 -7.90
CA TYR A 126 -7.53 13.29 -7.34
C TYR A 126 -8.19 11.94 -7.06
N ARG A 127 -9.32 11.95 -6.35
CA ARG A 127 -10.08 10.74 -6.01
C ARG A 127 -10.52 9.97 -7.25
N GLN A 128 -11.02 10.67 -8.27
CA GLN A 128 -11.46 10.06 -9.52
C GLN A 128 -10.28 9.44 -10.29
N THR A 129 -9.18 10.17 -10.45
CA THR A 129 -7.97 9.68 -11.12
C THR A 129 -7.44 8.40 -10.47
N VAL A 130 -7.35 8.37 -9.14
CA VAL A 130 -6.89 7.18 -8.41
C VAL A 130 -7.85 6.00 -8.62
N LYS A 131 -9.16 6.24 -8.55
CA LYS A 131 -10.17 5.18 -8.75
C LYS A 131 -10.16 4.62 -10.18
N GLU A 132 -10.12 5.47 -11.18
CA GLU A 132 -10.08 5.06 -12.60
C GLU A 132 -8.78 4.33 -12.93
N GLY A 133 -7.65 4.83 -12.43
CA GLY A 133 -6.36 4.15 -12.57
C GLY A 133 -6.37 2.77 -11.93
N PHE A 134 -6.82 2.68 -10.67
CA PHE A 134 -6.91 1.42 -9.94
C PHE A 134 -7.87 0.42 -10.61
N GLN A 135 -9.02 0.89 -11.08
CA GLN A 135 -9.98 0.05 -11.81
C GLN A 135 -9.36 -0.51 -13.10
N SER A 136 -8.74 0.36 -13.91
CA SER A 136 -8.09 -0.05 -15.17
C SER A 136 -6.99 -1.08 -14.94
N PHE A 137 -6.19 -0.86 -13.89
CA PHE A 137 -5.16 -1.80 -13.46
C PHE A 137 -5.74 -3.15 -13.04
N VAL A 138 -6.78 -3.16 -12.20
CA VAL A 138 -7.46 -4.39 -11.77
C VAL A 138 -8.09 -5.14 -12.95
N GLU A 139 -8.75 -4.44 -13.87
CA GLU A 139 -9.35 -5.02 -15.06
C GLU A 139 -8.29 -5.66 -15.96
N TYR A 140 -7.13 -5.01 -16.11
CA TYR A 140 -6.00 -5.57 -16.84
C TYR A 140 -5.48 -6.84 -16.15
N LEU A 141 -5.29 -6.82 -14.82
CA LEU A 141 -4.83 -7.99 -14.06
C LEU A 141 -5.80 -9.18 -14.18
N LYS A 142 -7.10 -8.92 -14.08
CA LYS A 142 -8.14 -9.96 -14.22
C LYS A 142 -8.17 -10.53 -15.64
N SER A 143 -8.13 -9.69 -16.66
CA SER A 143 -8.26 -10.13 -18.06
C SER A 143 -6.98 -10.78 -18.60
N ARG A 144 -5.80 -10.27 -18.25
CA ARG A 144 -4.52 -10.73 -18.79
C ARG A 144 -3.97 -11.97 -18.08
N TYR A 145 -4.20 -12.06 -16.77
CA TYR A 145 -3.55 -13.02 -15.88
C TYR A 145 -4.53 -13.83 -15.02
N SER A 146 -5.84 -13.57 -15.13
CA SER A 146 -6.88 -14.25 -14.33
C SER A 146 -6.63 -14.13 -12.82
N ILE A 147 -6.15 -12.97 -12.36
CA ILE A 147 -5.80 -12.72 -10.95
C ILE A 147 -7.05 -12.29 -10.17
N ASP A 148 -7.23 -12.86 -8.98
CA ASP A 148 -8.33 -12.50 -8.05
C ASP A 148 -7.92 -11.50 -6.96
N CYS A 149 -6.62 -11.44 -6.63
CA CYS A 149 -6.09 -10.56 -5.59
C CYS A 149 -4.60 -10.28 -5.82
N LEU A 150 -4.12 -9.18 -5.23
CA LEU A 150 -2.72 -8.78 -5.26
C LEU A 150 -2.04 -9.12 -3.93
N LEU A 151 -0.84 -9.67 -3.98
CA LEU A 151 0.12 -9.68 -2.87
C LEU A 151 1.23 -8.67 -3.16
N THR A 152 1.61 -7.92 -2.14
CA THR A 152 2.74 -7.00 -2.19
C THR A 152 3.57 -7.11 -0.91
N VAL A 153 4.84 -6.77 -1.01
CA VAL A 153 5.74 -6.67 0.15
C VAL A 153 5.59 -5.27 0.73
N ASP A 154 5.31 -5.22 2.03
CA ASP A 154 4.89 -4.02 2.74
C ASP A 154 3.64 -3.36 2.12
N ASN A 155 3.33 -2.15 2.54
CA ASN A 155 2.14 -1.42 2.10
C ASN A 155 2.46 -0.15 1.30
N ARG A 156 3.71 0.31 1.26
CA ARG A 156 4.06 1.68 0.87
C ARG A 156 3.58 2.05 -0.54
N ASP A 157 3.74 1.15 -1.50
CA ASP A 157 3.50 1.46 -2.91
C ASP A 157 2.01 1.60 -3.26
N ILE A 158 1.13 0.78 -2.67
CA ILE A 158 -0.30 0.75 -3.04
C ILE A 158 -1.23 1.25 -1.93
N PHE A 159 -0.68 1.71 -0.79
CA PHE A 159 -1.46 2.13 0.37
C PHE A 159 -2.41 3.28 0.06
N ALA A 160 -1.90 4.35 -0.56
CA ALA A 160 -2.69 5.55 -0.83
C ALA A 160 -3.89 5.23 -1.73
N SER A 161 -3.62 4.47 -2.79
CA SER A 161 -4.60 4.10 -3.81
C SER A 161 -5.69 3.17 -3.26
N THR A 162 -5.29 2.14 -2.51
CA THR A 162 -6.24 1.23 -1.84
C THR A 162 -7.11 1.95 -0.79
N ALA A 163 -6.52 2.88 -0.03
CA ALA A 163 -7.26 3.69 0.94
C ALA A 163 -8.30 4.60 0.26
N VAL A 164 -7.93 5.28 -0.82
CA VAL A 164 -8.83 6.15 -1.60
C VAL A 164 -9.96 5.35 -2.28
N CYS A 165 -9.65 4.14 -2.75
CA CYS A 165 -10.61 3.25 -3.39
C CYS A 165 -11.52 2.52 -2.38
N GLY A 166 -11.14 2.47 -1.09
CA GLY A 166 -11.85 1.71 -0.08
C GLY A 166 -11.75 0.20 -0.28
N THR A 167 -10.66 -0.29 -0.87
CA THR A 167 -10.48 -1.71 -1.14
C THR A 167 -9.96 -2.45 0.09
N PRO A 168 -10.44 -3.67 0.36
CA PRO A 168 -10.04 -4.42 1.54
C PRO A 168 -8.59 -4.86 1.43
N ARG A 169 -7.91 -4.87 2.57
CA ARG A 169 -6.52 -5.32 2.71
C ARG A 169 -6.39 -6.20 3.93
N ALA A 170 -5.54 -7.20 3.84
CA ALA A 170 -5.17 -8.04 4.96
C ALA A 170 -3.65 -8.20 4.99
N THR A 171 -3.04 -8.07 6.15
CA THR A 171 -1.58 -8.16 6.31
C THR A 171 -1.22 -9.43 7.05
N LEU A 172 -0.23 -10.17 6.53
CA LEU A 172 0.45 -11.24 7.22
C LEU A 172 1.89 -10.81 7.48
N THR A 173 2.23 -10.68 8.75
CA THR A 173 3.61 -10.42 9.17
C THR A 173 4.43 -11.69 9.06
N LEU A 174 5.56 -11.62 8.37
CA LEU A 174 6.48 -12.73 8.24
C LEU A 174 7.58 -12.61 9.31
N ASP A 175 8.07 -13.73 9.85
CA ASP A 175 9.29 -13.71 10.69
C ASP A 175 10.54 -13.70 9.80
N TYR A 176 10.60 -12.70 8.93
CA TYR A 176 11.71 -12.40 8.06
C TYR A 176 12.05 -10.93 8.24
N TYR A 177 13.35 -10.64 8.24
CA TYR A 177 13.87 -9.31 8.43
C TYR A 177 14.67 -8.92 7.21
N ASN A 178 14.50 -7.69 6.75
CA ASN A 178 15.36 -7.12 5.72
C ASN A 178 16.79 -6.92 6.28
N PRO A 179 17.76 -6.52 5.43
CA PRO A 179 19.13 -6.25 5.88
C PRO A 179 19.24 -5.21 7.02
N ASP A 180 18.25 -4.31 7.12
CA ASP A 180 18.15 -3.29 8.17
C ASP A 180 17.45 -3.78 9.46
N HIS A 181 17.26 -5.09 9.61
CA HIS A 181 16.58 -5.72 10.75
C HIS A 181 15.13 -5.28 10.95
N GLN A 182 14.45 -4.86 9.89
CA GLN A 182 13.02 -4.54 9.90
C GLN A 182 12.21 -5.73 9.45
N GLN A 183 11.12 -6.00 10.16
CA GLN A 183 10.24 -7.12 9.88
C GLN A 183 9.48 -6.88 8.57
N ILE A 184 9.48 -7.89 7.71
CA ILE A 184 8.86 -7.84 6.38
C ILE A 184 7.41 -8.28 6.48
N ASN A 185 6.51 -7.53 5.86
CA ASN A 185 5.10 -7.85 5.81
C ASN A 185 4.68 -8.25 4.40
N VAL A 186 3.75 -9.20 4.30
CA VAL A 186 3.04 -9.49 3.06
C VAL A 186 1.63 -8.94 3.19
N VAL A 187 1.25 -8.06 2.26
CA VAL A 187 -0.06 -7.42 2.24
C VAL A 187 -0.86 -7.98 1.08
N ALA A 188 -2.00 -8.58 1.39
CA ALA A 188 -3.01 -9.00 0.44
C ALA A 188 -4.01 -7.88 0.20
N VAL A 189 -4.28 -7.57 -1.06
CA VAL A 189 -5.18 -6.52 -1.51
C VAL A 189 -6.29 -7.14 -2.36
N GLY A 190 -7.53 -6.92 -1.94
CA GLY A 190 -8.71 -7.32 -2.70
C GLY A 190 -8.99 -6.35 -3.84
N PHE A 191 -9.74 -6.82 -4.82
CA PHE A 191 -10.11 -6.02 -5.99
C PHE A 191 -11.51 -5.43 -5.89
N SER A 192 -12.32 -5.90 -4.93
CA SER A 192 -13.71 -5.50 -4.74
C SER A 192 -14.05 -5.34 -3.26
N LEU A 193 -15.04 -4.51 -2.96
CA LEU A 193 -15.69 -4.46 -1.65
C LEU A 193 -16.32 -5.84 -1.37
N GLY A 194 -15.93 -6.48 -0.26
CA GLY A 194 -16.40 -7.83 0.12
C GLY A 194 -15.41 -8.97 -0.15
N ASP A 195 -14.21 -8.68 -0.66
CA ASP A 195 -13.15 -9.70 -0.81
C ASP A 195 -12.51 -10.11 0.53
N ASP A 196 -12.98 -9.61 1.67
CA ASP A 196 -12.41 -9.85 3.01
C ASP A 196 -12.22 -11.35 3.31
N LEU A 197 -13.22 -12.17 2.99
CA LEU A 197 -13.16 -13.62 3.22
C LEU A 197 -12.15 -14.30 2.28
N LEU A 198 -11.98 -13.80 1.06
CA LEU A 198 -10.96 -14.28 0.12
C LEU A 198 -9.58 -13.99 0.69
N LEU A 199 -9.34 -12.76 1.15
CA LEU A 199 -8.06 -12.33 1.72
C LEU A 199 -7.73 -13.12 2.99
N LEU A 200 -8.68 -13.29 3.90
CA LEU A 200 -8.48 -14.08 5.12
C LEU A 200 -8.15 -15.54 4.81
N ARG A 201 -8.86 -16.17 3.86
CA ARG A 201 -8.56 -17.55 3.43
C ARG A 201 -7.18 -17.65 2.79
N LEU A 202 -6.76 -16.62 2.06
CA LEU A 202 -5.44 -16.57 1.45
C LEU A 202 -4.34 -16.52 2.51
N LEU A 203 -4.46 -15.60 3.47
CA LEU A 203 -3.46 -15.47 4.54
C LEU A 203 -3.41 -16.71 5.44
N GLN A 204 -4.57 -17.32 5.75
CA GLN A 204 -4.60 -18.60 6.49
C GLN A 204 -3.90 -19.74 5.75
N ARG A 205 -3.97 -19.77 4.41
CA ARG A 205 -3.25 -20.75 3.60
C ARG A 205 -1.74 -20.49 3.63
N LEU A 206 -1.33 -19.24 3.51
CA LEU A 206 0.06 -18.81 3.65
C LEU A 206 0.65 -19.20 5.01
N GLU A 207 -0.07 -18.91 6.09
CA GLU A 207 0.33 -19.26 7.45
C GLU A 207 0.42 -20.78 7.64
N LYS A 208 -0.58 -21.55 7.16
CA LYS A 208 -0.55 -23.02 7.23
C LYS A 208 0.58 -23.63 6.40
N ALA A 209 0.82 -23.13 5.19
CA ALA A 209 1.91 -23.58 4.34
C ALA A 209 3.26 -23.33 5.04
N ARG A 210 3.42 -22.16 5.67
CA ARG A 210 4.58 -21.82 6.49
C ARG A 210 4.78 -22.80 7.65
N LEU A 211 3.72 -23.12 8.40
CA LEU A 211 3.78 -24.07 9.53
C LEU A 211 4.09 -25.51 9.08
N GLN A 212 3.53 -25.96 7.96
CA GLN A 212 3.78 -27.29 7.39
C GLN A 212 5.21 -27.42 6.85
N VAL A 213 5.79 -26.32 6.36
CA VAL A 213 7.20 -26.20 5.97
C VAL A 213 8.10 -25.90 7.19
N GLY A 214 7.62 -26.15 8.41
CA GLY A 214 8.32 -26.05 9.71
C GLY A 214 9.58 -26.91 9.90
N LYS A 215 10.35 -27.14 8.83
CA LYS A 215 11.68 -27.76 8.76
C LYS A 215 12.66 -27.02 7.84
N ILE A 216 12.26 -25.92 7.21
CA ILE A 216 13.22 -25.06 6.50
C ILE A 216 13.62 -23.96 7.47
N ASP A 217 14.83 -24.04 8.01
CA ASP A 217 15.49 -22.89 8.60
C ASP A 217 15.75 -21.90 7.48
N THR A 218 14.83 -20.97 7.29
CA THR A 218 14.81 -20.02 6.17
C THR A 218 16.02 -19.08 6.20
N ARG A 219 16.76 -19.00 7.32
CA ARG A 219 18.11 -18.39 7.38
C ARG A 219 19.12 -19.12 6.49
N THR A 220 19.09 -20.45 6.47
CA THR A 220 20.10 -21.26 5.75
C THR A 220 19.87 -21.31 4.24
N SER A 221 18.61 -21.30 3.79
CA SER A 221 18.31 -21.22 2.35
C SER A 221 18.69 -19.85 1.77
N PHE A 222 18.43 -18.76 2.50
CA PHE A 222 18.80 -17.42 2.06
C PHE A 222 20.32 -17.22 2.04
N GLN A 223 21.06 -17.72 3.05
CA GLN A 223 22.53 -17.75 3.00
C GLN A 223 23.06 -18.50 1.78
N LYS A 224 22.38 -19.57 1.34
CA LYS A 224 22.78 -20.34 0.15
C LYS A 224 22.58 -19.59 -1.16
N TYR A 225 21.59 -18.71 -1.24
CA TYR A 225 21.33 -17.85 -2.42
C TYR A 225 22.17 -16.55 -2.40
N VAL A 226 22.47 -16.00 -1.23
CA VAL A 226 23.35 -14.82 -1.03
C VAL A 226 24.84 -15.18 -1.19
N GLN A 227 25.22 -16.46 -1.04
CA GLN A 227 26.60 -16.92 -1.27
C GLN A 227 26.99 -17.09 -2.73
N GLN A 228 26.08 -16.93 -3.70
CA GLN A 228 26.51 -16.71 -5.09
C GLN A 228 26.84 -15.22 -5.24
N PRO A 229 28.06 -14.85 -5.67
CA PRO A 229 28.42 -13.45 -5.83
C PRO A 229 27.63 -12.87 -7.01
N ILE A 230 26.49 -12.23 -6.72
CA ILE A 230 25.72 -11.48 -7.70
C ILE A 230 26.46 -10.14 -7.89
N LYS A 231 27.25 -10.05 -8.95
CA LYS A 231 27.78 -8.77 -9.44
C LYS A 231 26.60 -7.83 -9.72
N SER A 232 26.49 -6.76 -8.95
CA SER A 232 25.49 -5.71 -9.15
C SER A 232 25.66 -5.08 -10.53
N ALA A 233 24.63 -5.13 -11.37
CA ALA A 233 24.60 -4.44 -12.66
C ALA A 233 24.26 -2.94 -12.54
N TYR A 234 24.16 -2.39 -11.32
CA TYR A 234 23.74 -1.00 -11.05
C TYR A 234 24.85 -0.10 -10.48
N GLN A 235 26.11 -0.37 -10.80
CA GLN A 235 27.20 0.56 -10.47
C GLN A 235 27.45 1.66 -11.50
N ASN A 236 26.72 1.72 -12.61
CA ASN A 236 26.88 2.79 -13.59
C ASN A 236 25.56 3.53 -13.78
N ASN A 237 25.52 4.80 -13.35
CA ASN A 237 24.56 5.87 -13.69
C ASN A 237 23.67 6.43 -12.57
N CYS A 238 24.21 6.64 -11.37
CA CYS A 238 23.73 7.75 -10.53
C CYS A 238 24.85 8.77 -10.36
N VAL A 239 24.78 9.81 -11.21
CA VAL A 239 25.42 11.10 -10.96
C VAL A 239 24.73 11.70 -9.74
N ILE A 240 25.52 11.95 -8.70
CA ILE A 240 25.12 12.69 -7.50
C ILE A 240 25.11 14.18 -7.87
N LEU A 241 23.99 14.86 -7.60
CA LEU A 241 23.98 16.27 -7.22
C LEU A 241 23.77 16.32 -5.71
#